data_AF-A0A0W1B0B2-F1
#
_entry.id   AF-A0A0W1B0B2-F1
#
_cell.length_a   1.000
_cell.length_b   1.000
_cell.length_c   1.000
_cell.angle_alpha   90.00
_cell.angle_beta   90.00
_cell.angle_gamma   90.00
#
_symmetry.space_group_name_H-M   'P 1'
#
loop_
_entity.id
_entity.type
_entity.pdbx_description
1 polymer ?
#
loop_
_entity_poly.entity_id
_entity_poly.type
_entity_poly.pdbx_seq_one_letter_code
_entity_poly.pdbx_strand_id
1 'polypeptide(L)'
;MTMESHHTVVHGPVPVLQIVGFKNSGKTTLACRLIRALSTQGIRVGSAKHDAHHFQLDDPGTDSSKHLLHGAVETVLTSSEATRIMRKSETSLEEIVQSMYGKVDLLIVEGFKSAEYPKIAMIRNVDEMITLRNRVTNICLWLSWEEDANMDSVTSPISKNSTPVLSLRDQALIDQEVLSLALSLLQSNPGIPDLEEGSSLTGGANLVDRSHISRWTKFPDEGSE
;
A
#
# COMPACT_ATOMS: atom_id res chain seq x y z
N MET A 1 -19.51 -30.09 -10.42
CA MET A 1 -18.45 -30.39 -9.45
C MET A 1 -17.40 -29.31 -9.61
N THR A 2 -17.60 -28.19 -8.91
CA THR A 2 -16.72 -27.02 -8.95
C THR A 2 -15.47 -27.34 -8.16
N MET A 3 -14.29 -27.24 -8.79
CA MET A 3 -13.03 -27.35 -8.09
C MET A 3 -12.89 -26.12 -7.20
N GLU A 4 -13.00 -26.31 -5.88
CA GLU A 4 -12.58 -25.32 -4.90
C GLU A 4 -11.06 -25.20 -4.99
N SER A 5 -10.58 -24.05 -5.45
CA SER A 5 -9.16 -23.71 -5.39
C SER A 5 -8.75 -23.69 -3.92
N HIS A 6 -7.91 -24.66 -3.54
CA HIS A 6 -7.33 -24.72 -2.21
C HIS A 6 -6.31 -23.59 -2.11
N HIS A 7 -6.77 -22.42 -1.64
CA HIS A 7 -5.89 -21.29 -1.37
C HIS A 7 -5.11 -21.56 -0.09
N THR A 8 -3.79 -21.59 -0.20
CA THR A 8 -2.89 -21.74 0.94
C THR A 8 -3.00 -20.52 1.83
N VAL A 9 -3.44 -20.72 3.07
CA VAL A 9 -3.50 -19.67 4.09
C VAL A 9 -2.06 -19.29 4.45
N VAL A 10 -1.71 -18.01 4.26
CA VAL A 10 -0.40 -17.48 4.68
C VAL A 10 -0.32 -17.50 6.20
N HIS A 11 0.60 -18.29 6.75
CA HIS A 11 0.82 -18.41 8.20
C HIS A 11 1.94 -17.46 8.66
N GLY A 12 1.61 -16.17 8.81
CA GLY A 12 2.52 -15.14 9.32
C GLY A 12 1.80 -13.80 9.50
N PRO A 13 2.31 -12.87 10.34
CA PRO A 13 1.71 -11.54 10.47
C PRO A 13 1.61 -10.88 9.09
N VAL A 14 0.53 -10.14 8.83
CA VAL A 14 0.31 -9.48 7.54
C VAL A 14 1.46 -8.49 7.29
N PRO A 15 2.28 -8.66 6.23
CA PRO A 15 3.29 -7.69 5.86
C PRO A 15 2.65 -6.32 5.62
N VAL A 16 3.36 -5.25 5.97
CA VAL A 16 2.85 -3.87 5.87
C VAL A 16 3.86 -3.00 5.14
N LEU A 17 3.38 -2.23 4.17
CA LEU A 17 4.14 -1.18 3.51
C LEU A 17 3.43 0.15 3.65
N GLN A 18 4.08 1.12 4.31
CA GLN A 18 3.52 2.45 4.49
C GLN A 18 3.97 3.41 3.37
N ILE A 19 3.09 4.32 3.00
CA ILE A 19 3.37 5.47 2.14
C ILE A 19 3.14 6.72 2.99
N VAL A 20 4.22 7.46 3.24
CA VAL A 20 4.22 8.66 4.08
C VAL A 20 4.69 9.87 3.29
N GLY A 21 4.31 11.06 3.77
CA GLY A 21 4.61 12.32 3.09
C GLY A 21 3.74 13.45 3.64
N PHE A 22 3.85 14.62 3.03
CA PHE A 22 2.99 15.76 3.35
C PHE A 22 1.69 15.72 2.54
N LYS A 23 0.78 16.66 2.79
CA LYS A 23 -0.43 16.81 1.96
C LYS A 23 -0.02 17.13 0.52
N ASN A 24 -0.78 16.60 -0.44
CA ASN A 24 -0.58 16.81 -1.88
C ASN A 24 0.79 16.35 -2.42
N SER A 25 1.43 15.36 -1.78
CA SER A 25 2.69 14.79 -2.29
C SER A 25 2.51 13.66 -3.32
N GLY A 26 1.28 13.18 -3.56
CA GLY A 26 0.98 12.07 -4.48
C GLY A 26 0.79 10.69 -3.84
N LYS A 27 0.68 10.60 -2.50
CA LYS A 27 0.58 9.32 -1.76
C LYS A 27 -0.56 8.43 -2.24
N THR A 28 -1.77 8.99 -2.33
CA THR A 28 -2.96 8.24 -2.75
C THR A 28 -2.79 7.72 -4.18
N THR A 29 -2.24 8.53 -5.09
CA THR A 29 -1.94 8.10 -6.46
C THR A 29 -0.95 6.93 -6.50
N LEU A 30 0.12 6.99 -5.69
CA LEU A 30 1.09 5.90 -5.59
C LEU A 30 0.45 4.64 -5.00
N ALA A 31 -0.33 4.77 -3.93
CA ALA A 31 -1.04 3.67 -3.29
C ALA A 31 -1.98 2.97 -4.28
N CYS A 32 -2.81 3.72 -5.00
CA CYS A 32 -3.73 3.16 -5.99
C CYS A 32 -3.01 2.39 -7.11
N ARG A 33 -1.90 2.93 -7.63
CA ARG A 33 -1.10 2.25 -8.67
C ARG A 33 -0.47 0.96 -8.17
N LEU A 34 0.12 1.00 -6.97
CA LEU A 34 0.72 -0.17 -6.35
C LEU A 34 -0.33 -1.25 -6.04
N ILE A 35 -1.45 -0.88 -5.44
CA ILE A 35 -2.57 -1.80 -5.16
C ILE A 35 -3.03 -2.46 -6.47
N ARG A 36 -3.24 -1.67 -7.53
CA ARG A 36 -3.62 -2.21 -8.84
C ARG A 36 -2.59 -3.19 -9.37
N ALA A 37 -1.30 -2.82 -9.37
CA ALA A 37 -0.22 -3.67 -9.88
C ALA A 37 -0.16 -5.02 -9.14
N LEU A 38 -0.22 -4.99 -7.80
CA LEU A 38 -0.21 -6.19 -6.96
C LEU A 38 -1.47 -7.05 -7.17
N SER A 39 -2.65 -6.44 -7.17
CA SER A 39 -3.92 -7.17 -7.37
C SER A 39 -3.99 -7.82 -8.75
N THR A 40 -3.42 -7.21 -9.79
CA THR A 40 -3.33 -7.85 -11.13
C THR A 40 -2.42 -9.07 -11.15
N GLN A 41 -1.54 -9.24 -10.16
CA GLN A 41 -0.71 -10.43 -9.97
C GLN A 41 -1.38 -11.48 -9.04
N GLY A 42 -2.64 -11.28 -8.65
CA GLY A 42 -3.38 -12.20 -7.80
C GLY A 42 -3.10 -12.05 -6.30
N ILE A 43 -2.34 -11.03 -5.89
CA ILE A 43 -2.05 -10.75 -4.47
C ILE A 43 -3.30 -10.12 -3.84
N ARG A 44 -3.75 -10.65 -2.69
CA ARG A 44 -4.86 -10.08 -1.92
C ARG A 44 -4.34 -8.87 -1.14
N VAL A 45 -4.62 -7.68 -1.63
CA VAL A 45 -4.10 -6.45 -1.03
C VAL A 45 -5.14 -5.82 -0.10
N GLY A 46 -4.76 -5.62 1.16
CA GLY A 46 -5.49 -4.75 2.08
C GLY A 46 -5.02 -3.30 1.94
N SER A 47 -5.88 -2.35 2.29
CA SER A 47 -5.51 -0.94 2.35
C SER A 47 -5.99 -0.28 3.63
N ALA A 48 -5.17 0.59 4.22
CA ALA A 48 -5.55 1.45 5.34
C ALA A 48 -5.09 2.89 5.09
N LYS A 49 -5.87 3.87 5.56
CA LYS A 49 -5.51 5.29 5.47
C LYS A 49 -5.79 5.97 6.79
N HIS A 50 -4.83 6.76 7.28
CA HIS A 50 -5.02 7.65 8.40
C HIS A 50 -5.18 9.09 7.90
N ASP A 51 -6.42 9.60 7.95
CA ASP A 51 -6.73 11.01 7.69
C ASP A 51 -6.86 11.77 9.03
N ALA A 52 -6.32 12.98 9.08
CA ALA A 52 -6.40 13.83 10.28
C ALA A 52 -7.75 14.58 10.38
N HIS A 53 -8.61 14.44 9.37
CA HIS A 53 -9.89 15.13 9.29
C HIS A 53 -11.03 14.25 9.78
N HIS A 54 -12.06 14.89 10.33
CA HIS A 54 -13.31 14.20 10.67
C HIS A 54 -13.99 13.75 9.37
N PHE A 55 -14.44 12.50 9.34
CA PHE A 55 -15.22 11.96 8.23
C PHE A 55 -16.52 11.37 8.74
N GLN A 56 -17.50 11.32 7.84
CA GLN A 56 -18.80 10.75 8.11
C GLN A 56 -18.73 9.22 7.98
N LEU A 57 -19.16 8.50 9.03
CA LEU A 57 -19.12 7.03 9.05
C LEU A 57 -20.19 6.40 8.14
N ASP A 58 -21.37 7.02 8.08
CA ASP A 58 -22.50 6.52 7.29
C ASP A 58 -23.48 7.62 6.89
N ASP A 59 -24.34 7.34 5.90
CA ASP A 59 -25.33 8.30 5.40
C ASP A 59 -26.35 8.67 6.50
N PRO A 60 -26.70 9.96 6.66
CA PRO A 60 -27.57 10.39 7.74
C PRO A 60 -28.98 9.80 7.57
N GLY A 61 -29.55 9.28 8.65
CA GLY A 61 -30.94 8.80 8.67
C GLY A 61 -31.10 7.31 8.32
N THR A 62 -30.04 6.63 7.88
CA THR A 62 -29.99 5.16 7.76
C THR A 62 -30.13 4.49 9.14
N ASP A 63 -30.61 3.25 9.18
CA ASP A 63 -30.77 2.53 10.45
C ASP A 63 -29.43 2.27 11.15
N SER A 64 -28.38 2.03 10.38
CA SER A 64 -27.00 1.94 10.86
C SER A 64 -26.48 3.25 11.44
N SER A 65 -26.77 4.40 10.84
CA SER A 65 -26.44 5.70 11.44
C SER A 65 -27.18 5.92 12.76
N LYS A 66 -28.44 5.45 12.87
CA LYS A 66 -29.21 5.50 14.12
C LYS A 66 -28.57 4.62 15.19
N HIS A 67 -28.09 3.42 14.86
CA HIS A 67 -27.42 2.55 15.84
C HIS A 67 -26.23 3.28 16.50
N LEU A 68 -25.37 3.92 15.70
CA LEU A 68 -24.24 4.71 16.20
C LEU A 68 -24.69 5.91 17.07
N LEU A 69 -25.75 6.61 16.66
CA LEU A 69 -26.31 7.73 17.43
C LEU A 69 -26.90 7.29 18.79
N HIS A 70 -27.44 6.07 18.86
CA HIS A 70 -28.00 5.49 20.09
C HIS A 70 -26.96 4.77 20.95
N GLY A 71 -25.66 4.92 20.65
CA GLY A 71 -24.58 4.47 21.52
C GLY A 71 -23.95 3.13 21.14
N ALA A 72 -24.25 2.56 19.97
CA ALA A 72 -23.48 1.43 19.47
C ALA A 72 -22.01 1.85 19.29
N VAL A 73 -21.11 1.15 19.97
CA VAL A 73 -19.65 1.40 19.87
C VAL A 73 -19.08 0.85 18.56
N GLU A 74 -19.72 -0.19 18.01
CA GLU A 74 -19.43 -0.78 16.72
C GLU A 74 -20.74 -1.18 16.03
N THR A 75 -20.81 -0.97 14.71
CA THR A 75 -21.97 -1.33 13.87
C THR A 75 -21.48 -2.03 12.61
N VAL A 76 -22.09 -3.16 12.28
CA VAL A 76 -21.77 -3.96 11.10
C VAL A 76 -22.98 -3.99 10.16
N LEU A 77 -22.75 -3.65 8.90
CA LEU A 77 -23.70 -3.85 7.80
C LEU A 77 -23.14 -4.92 6.87
N THR A 78 -23.96 -5.86 6.46
CA THR A 78 -23.55 -6.94 5.56
C THR A 78 -24.67 -7.27 4.58
N SER A 79 -24.28 -7.62 3.36
CA SER A 79 -25.13 -8.12 2.29
C SER A 79 -24.39 -9.20 1.51
N SER A 80 -25.02 -9.74 0.47
CA SER A 80 -24.35 -10.64 -0.49
C SER A 80 -23.20 -9.97 -1.25
N GLU A 81 -23.13 -8.63 -1.27
CA GLU A 81 -22.17 -7.88 -2.09
C GLU A 81 -21.04 -7.27 -1.26
N ALA A 82 -21.31 -6.81 -0.03
CA ALA A 82 -20.33 -6.07 0.76
C ALA A 82 -20.58 -6.18 2.27
N THR A 83 -19.52 -5.91 3.03
CA THR A 83 -19.58 -5.72 4.48
C THR A 83 -18.91 -4.40 4.86
N ARG A 84 -19.60 -3.59 5.67
CA ARG A 84 -19.09 -2.36 6.28
C ARG A 84 -19.02 -2.54 7.79
N ILE A 85 -17.88 -2.22 8.39
CA ILE A 85 -17.68 -2.20 9.83
C ILE A 85 -17.38 -0.76 10.22
N MET A 86 -18.15 -0.20 11.14
CA MET A 86 -18.03 1.19 11.57
C MET A 86 -17.87 1.25 13.07
N ARG A 87 -16.87 2.00 13.53
CA ARG A 87 -16.53 2.17 14.95
C ARG A 87 -16.36 3.65 15.24
N LYS A 88 -16.91 4.12 16.35
CA LYS A 88 -16.79 5.52 16.80
C LYS A 88 -15.58 5.70 17.74
N SER A 89 -14.43 5.18 17.32
CA SER A 89 -13.15 5.37 17.99
C SER A 89 -12.02 5.24 16.98
N GLU A 90 -10.87 5.84 17.28
CA GLU A 90 -9.64 5.54 16.56
C GLU A 90 -9.29 4.05 16.73
N THR A 91 -8.69 3.46 15.71
CA THR A 91 -8.19 2.08 15.72
C THR A 91 -6.71 2.14 15.39
N SER A 92 -5.86 1.52 16.21
CA SER A 92 -4.42 1.54 15.98
C SER A 92 -4.05 0.78 14.71
N LEU A 93 -2.87 1.05 14.14
CA LEU A 93 -2.44 0.31 12.96
C LEU A 93 -2.25 -1.18 13.28
N GLU A 94 -1.81 -1.51 14.49
CA GLU A 94 -1.64 -2.89 14.97
C GLU A 94 -2.98 -3.62 15.02
N GLU A 95 -4.04 -2.97 15.51
CA GLU A 95 -5.40 -3.52 15.52
C GLU A 95 -5.93 -3.74 14.09
N ILE A 96 -5.67 -2.79 13.19
CA ILE A 96 -6.03 -2.91 11.77
C ILE A 96 -5.32 -4.12 11.14
N VAL A 97 -4.00 -4.25 11.33
CA VAL A 97 -3.20 -5.38 10.84
C VAL A 97 -3.76 -6.70 11.34
N GLN A 98 -4.07 -6.80 12.64
CA GLN A 98 -4.64 -8.00 13.24
C GLN A 98 -6.02 -8.34 12.65
N SER A 99 -6.85 -7.34 12.37
CA SER A 99 -8.18 -7.55 11.79
C SER A 99 -8.15 -8.10 10.35
N MET A 100 -7.01 -7.92 9.65
CA MET A 100 -6.78 -8.35 8.28
C MET A 100 -6.02 -9.68 8.17
N TYR A 101 -5.57 -10.24 9.30
CA TYR A 101 -4.88 -11.52 9.35
C TYR A 101 -5.69 -12.64 8.66
N GLY A 102 -5.03 -13.39 7.77
CA GLY A 102 -5.63 -14.46 6.97
C GLY A 102 -6.52 -14.00 5.80
N LYS A 103 -6.89 -12.72 5.75
CA LYS A 103 -7.77 -12.15 4.70
C LYS A 103 -6.97 -11.55 3.54
N VAL A 104 -5.80 -10.98 3.83
CA VAL A 104 -4.93 -10.29 2.87
C VAL A 104 -3.49 -10.82 2.97
N ASP A 105 -2.76 -10.70 1.88
CA ASP A 105 -1.35 -11.12 1.76
C ASP A 105 -0.39 -9.96 2.03
N LEU A 106 -0.80 -8.70 1.75
CA LEU A 106 -0.03 -7.49 2.00
C LEU A 106 -0.98 -6.32 2.33
N LEU A 107 -0.62 -5.49 3.31
CA LEU A 107 -1.34 -4.28 3.66
C LEU A 107 -0.58 -3.02 3.19
N ILE A 108 -1.21 -2.24 2.32
CA ILE A 108 -0.71 -0.92 1.90
C ILE A 108 -1.33 0.17 2.78
N VAL A 109 -0.50 1.00 3.40
CA VAL A 109 -0.95 1.97 4.41
C VAL A 109 -0.59 3.38 3.99
N GLU A 110 -1.56 4.28 3.84
CA GLU A 110 -1.30 5.71 3.71
C GLU A 110 -1.34 6.40 5.09
N GLY A 111 -0.21 6.97 5.53
CA GLY A 111 -0.12 7.66 6.82
C GLY A 111 0.45 6.82 7.97
N PHE A 112 -0.09 6.97 9.18
CA PHE A 112 0.41 6.34 10.42
C PHE A 112 1.91 6.55 10.65
N LYS A 113 2.37 7.82 10.56
CA LYS A 113 3.81 8.18 10.54
C LYS A 113 4.63 7.64 11.71
N SER A 114 4.01 7.47 12.87
CA SER A 114 4.64 6.97 14.10
C SER A 114 4.81 5.46 14.16
N ALA A 115 4.09 4.69 13.32
CA ALA A 115 4.24 3.24 13.29
C ALA A 115 5.60 2.85 12.72
N GLU A 116 6.10 1.66 13.07
CA GLU A 116 7.47 1.23 12.75
C GLU A 116 7.56 0.25 11.56
N TYR A 117 6.58 0.21 10.67
CA TYR A 117 6.65 -0.65 9.49
C TYR A 117 7.56 -0.05 8.40
N PRO A 118 8.02 -0.86 7.41
CA PRO A 118 8.72 -0.37 6.22
C PRO A 118 7.93 0.73 5.50
N LYS A 119 8.62 1.80 5.06
CA LYS A 119 7.96 2.97 4.46
C LYS A 119 8.61 3.47 3.18
N ILE A 120 7.76 3.95 2.29
CA ILE A 120 8.12 4.83 1.17
C ILE A 120 7.78 6.26 1.59
N ALA A 121 8.76 7.16 1.52
CA ALA A 121 8.59 8.57 1.87
C ALA A 121 8.56 9.44 0.61
N MET A 122 7.44 10.15 0.40
CA MET A 122 7.28 11.11 -0.68
C MET A 122 7.54 12.53 -0.19
N ILE A 123 8.45 13.23 -0.86
CA ILE A 123 8.89 14.58 -0.53
C ILE A 123 8.88 15.48 -1.76
N ARG A 124 8.69 16.77 -1.54
CA ARG A 124 8.80 17.80 -2.58
C ARG A 124 10.18 18.42 -2.64
N ASN A 125 10.85 18.53 -1.49
CA ASN A 125 12.14 19.18 -1.35
C ASN A 125 12.94 18.60 -0.18
N VAL A 126 14.17 19.09 -0.03
CA VAL A 126 15.10 18.66 1.01
C VAL A 126 14.62 18.98 2.42
N ASP A 127 13.95 20.11 2.65
CA ASP A 127 13.44 20.49 3.97
C ASP A 127 12.38 19.50 4.47
N GLU A 128 11.54 19.00 3.57
CA GLU A 128 10.60 17.92 3.84
C GLU A 128 11.30 16.61 4.19
N MET A 129 12.42 16.28 3.52
CA MET A 129 13.24 15.12 3.85
C MET A 129 13.77 15.21 5.28
N ILE A 130 14.38 16.34 5.64
CA ILE A 130 14.94 16.58 6.97
C ILE A 130 13.82 16.47 8.03
N THR A 131 12.67 17.09 7.75
CA THR A 131 11.52 17.06 8.65
C THR A 131 10.98 15.65 8.86
N LEU A 132 10.86 14.85 7.79
CA LEU A 132 10.36 13.47 7.89
C LEU A 132 11.36 12.55 8.58
N ARG A 133 12.67 12.66 8.28
CA ARG A 133 13.72 11.86 8.93
C ARG A 133 13.70 11.98 10.45
N ASN A 134 13.38 13.17 10.96
CA ASN A 134 13.31 13.44 12.40
C ASN A 134 12.02 12.93 13.07
N ARG A 135 11.04 12.43 12.30
CA ARG A 135 9.70 12.07 12.81
C ARG A 135 9.27 10.65 12.48
N VAL A 136 10.00 10.00 11.58
CA VAL A 136 9.58 8.75 10.95
C VAL A 136 10.78 7.80 10.88
N THR A 137 10.56 6.54 11.24
CA THR A 137 11.55 5.47 11.18
C THR A 137 11.32 4.55 9.96
N ASN A 138 12.28 3.67 9.68
CA ASN A 138 12.15 2.57 8.71
C ASN A 138 11.76 3.01 7.29
N ILE A 139 12.35 4.10 6.81
CA ILE A 139 12.19 4.53 5.42
C ILE A 139 13.10 3.67 4.54
N CYS A 140 12.49 2.93 3.62
CA CYS A 140 13.15 2.03 2.68
C CYS A 140 13.35 2.65 1.29
N LEU A 141 12.59 3.69 0.96
CA LEU A 141 12.67 4.39 -0.33
C LEU A 141 12.18 5.82 -0.20
N TRP A 142 12.92 6.78 -0.77
CA TRP A 142 12.50 8.17 -0.93
C TRP A 142 12.06 8.42 -2.37
N LEU A 143 10.94 9.12 -2.54
CA LEU A 143 10.47 9.62 -3.83
C LEU A 143 10.42 11.15 -3.77
N SER A 144 11.17 11.81 -4.66
CA SER A 144 11.35 13.28 -4.65
C SER A 144 10.83 13.94 -5.92
N TRP A 145 10.20 15.11 -5.77
CA TRP A 145 9.87 15.99 -6.90
C TRP A 145 11.07 16.85 -7.37
N GLU A 146 12.06 17.09 -6.50
CA GLU A 146 13.29 17.84 -6.79
C GLU A 146 14.44 16.92 -7.22
N GLU A 147 15.31 17.42 -8.11
CA GLU A 147 16.49 16.71 -8.65
C GLU A 147 17.71 16.74 -7.70
N ASP A 148 18.58 15.73 -7.84
CA ASP A 148 19.62 15.27 -6.90
C ASP A 148 20.67 16.30 -6.43
N ALA A 149 20.82 17.46 -7.08
CA ALA A 149 21.93 18.39 -6.82
C ALA A 149 21.99 18.95 -5.38
N ASN A 150 20.88 18.97 -4.65
CA ASN A 150 20.81 19.40 -3.25
C ASN A 150 20.54 18.23 -2.27
N MET A 151 20.31 17.02 -2.80
CA MET A 151 20.08 15.79 -2.04
C MET A 151 21.38 15.04 -1.76
N ASP A 152 22.38 15.16 -2.64
CA ASP A 152 23.72 14.58 -2.44
C ASP A 152 24.44 15.13 -1.19
N SER A 153 24.24 16.42 -0.89
CA SER A 153 24.82 17.09 0.29
C SER A 153 24.16 16.69 1.62
N VAL A 154 22.91 16.21 1.58
CA VAL A 154 22.19 15.68 2.74
C VAL A 154 22.34 14.16 2.87
N THR A 155 22.77 13.49 1.80
CA THR A 155 22.95 12.03 1.74
C THR A 155 24.39 11.56 1.96
N SER A 156 25.40 12.46 2.03
CA SER A 156 26.79 12.08 2.38
C SER A 156 27.44 12.96 3.47
N PRO A 157 28.21 12.39 4.43
CA PRO A 157 28.76 11.04 4.46
C PRO A 157 28.06 10.13 5.49
N ILE A 158 27.11 9.29 5.05
CA ILE A 158 26.58 8.19 5.87
C ILE A 158 26.59 6.88 5.06
N SER A 159 27.78 6.28 4.93
CA SER A 159 28.03 4.87 4.54
C SER A 159 27.44 4.36 3.21
N LYS A 160 27.96 3.24 2.71
CA LYS A 160 27.52 2.56 1.48
C LYS A 160 26.11 1.93 1.55
N ASN A 161 25.27 2.36 2.49
CA ASN A 161 23.98 1.78 2.82
C ASN A 161 22.88 2.86 2.95
N SER A 162 22.96 3.92 2.15
CA SER A 162 21.98 5.00 2.15
C SER A 162 20.66 4.54 1.52
N THR A 163 19.53 4.88 2.16
CA THR A 163 18.19 4.64 1.59
C THR A 163 18.09 5.28 0.20
N PRO A 164 17.65 4.55 -0.84
CA PRO A 164 17.58 5.08 -2.21
C PRO A 164 16.62 6.27 -2.30
N VAL A 165 16.95 7.19 -3.21
CA VAL A 165 16.09 8.33 -3.57
C VAL A 165 15.83 8.29 -5.08
N LEU A 166 14.57 8.35 -5.48
CA LEU A 166 14.16 8.33 -6.88
C LEU A 166 13.37 9.58 -7.24
N SER A 167 13.56 10.07 -8.47
CA SER A 167 12.80 11.19 -9.00
C SER A 167 11.40 10.78 -9.42
N LEU A 168 10.39 11.55 -9.02
CA LEU A 168 8.99 11.44 -9.44
C LEU A 168 8.76 11.73 -10.94
N ARG A 169 9.81 12.08 -11.69
CA ARG A 169 9.77 12.21 -13.15
C ARG A 169 9.89 10.87 -13.88
N ASP A 170 10.56 9.89 -13.28
CA ASP A 170 10.71 8.55 -13.87
C ASP A 170 9.65 7.59 -13.32
N GLN A 171 8.46 7.66 -13.91
CA GLN A 171 7.32 6.88 -13.46
C GLN A 171 7.50 5.37 -13.64
N ALA A 172 8.27 4.94 -14.66
CA ALA A 172 8.51 3.53 -14.92
C ALA A 172 9.44 2.93 -13.86
N LEU A 173 10.52 3.64 -13.53
CA LEU A 173 11.43 3.24 -12.45
C LEU A 173 10.73 3.20 -11.10
N ILE A 174 9.86 4.18 -10.81
CA ILE A 174 9.11 4.20 -9.55
C ILE A 174 8.20 2.99 -9.42
N ASP A 175 7.40 2.69 -10.46
CA ASP A 175 6.51 1.53 -10.42
C ASP A 175 7.31 0.24 -10.22
N GLN A 176 8.45 0.11 -10.89
CA GLN A 176 9.33 -1.04 -10.74
C GLN A 176 9.88 -1.19 -9.31
N GLU A 177 10.47 -0.14 -8.75
CA GLU A 177 11.14 -0.18 -7.45
C GLU A 177 10.14 -0.30 -6.29
N VAL A 178 8.99 0.37 -6.38
CA VAL A 178 7.92 0.29 -5.37
C VAL A 178 7.28 -1.09 -5.38
N LEU A 179 7.05 -1.67 -6.55
CA LEU A 179 6.56 -3.05 -6.68
C LEU A 179 7.59 -4.06 -6.16
N SER A 180 8.86 -3.90 -6.52
CA SER A 180 9.97 -4.76 -6.05
C SER A 180 10.05 -4.77 -4.52
N LEU A 181 10.01 -3.59 -3.90
CA LEU A 181 9.99 -3.45 -2.44
C LEU A 181 8.77 -4.15 -1.83
N ALA A 182 7.57 -3.94 -2.37
CA ALA A 182 6.35 -4.60 -1.89
C ALA A 182 6.44 -6.14 -1.97
N LEU A 183 6.96 -6.68 -3.07
CA LEU A 183 7.14 -8.11 -3.27
C LEU A 183 8.21 -8.71 -2.34
N SER A 184 9.27 -7.97 -2.02
CA SER A 184 10.30 -8.43 -1.07
C SER A 184 9.74 -8.65 0.34
N LEU A 185 8.73 -7.87 0.76
CA LEU A 185 8.09 -8.03 2.07
C LEU A 185 7.29 -9.32 2.16
N LEU A 186 6.70 -9.77 1.05
CA LEU A 186 6.03 -11.06 0.95
C LEU A 186 7.04 -12.21 1.13
N GLN A 187 8.18 -12.15 0.43
CA GLN A 187 9.21 -13.19 0.48
C GLN A 187 9.90 -13.31 1.85
N SER A 188 9.97 -12.21 2.61
CA SER A 188 10.53 -12.20 3.96
C SER A 188 9.60 -12.79 5.04
N ASN A 189 8.37 -13.16 4.68
CA ASN A 189 7.39 -13.73 5.60
C ASN A 189 7.39 -15.27 5.48
N PRO A 190 7.82 -16.02 6.52
CA PRO A 190 8.01 -17.48 6.44
C PRO A 190 6.71 -18.30 6.25
N GLY A 191 5.57 -17.64 6.09
CA GLY A 191 4.26 -18.25 5.83
C GLY A 191 3.83 -18.28 4.36
N ILE A 192 4.62 -17.72 3.43
CA ILE A 192 4.32 -17.76 1.99
C ILE A 192 5.12 -18.90 1.37
N PRO A 193 4.48 -19.92 0.75
CA PRO A 193 5.23 -20.92 0.00
C PRO A 193 6.02 -20.23 -1.11
N ASP A 194 7.27 -20.63 -1.31
CA ASP A 194 8.12 -20.14 -2.38
C ASP A 194 7.31 -20.09 -3.68
N LEU A 195 7.39 -18.96 -4.40
CA LEU A 195 6.87 -18.87 -5.75
C LEU A 195 7.68 -19.87 -6.59
N GLU A 196 7.24 -21.12 -6.68
CA GLU A 196 7.98 -22.16 -7.37
C GLU A 196 8.19 -21.76 -8.83
N GLU A 197 9.45 -21.53 -9.19
CA GLU A 197 9.90 -21.57 -10.57
C GLU A 197 9.70 -22.98 -11.11
N GLY A 198 8.66 -23.15 -11.94
CA GLY A 198 8.56 -24.24 -12.90
C GLY A 198 7.98 -25.55 -12.38
N SER A 199 6.64 -25.62 -12.30
CA SER A 199 5.95 -26.89 -12.53
C SER A 199 5.50 -26.97 -14.00
N SER A 200 6.09 -27.91 -14.71
CA SER A 200 5.77 -28.25 -16.09
C SER A 200 4.32 -28.71 -16.21
N LEU A 201 3.48 -27.90 -16.86
CA LEU A 201 2.28 -28.37 -17.54
C LEU A 201 2.47 -28.11 -19.04
N THR A 202 2.73 -29.18 -19.76
CA THR A 202 2.69 -29.22 -21.22
C THR A 202 1.24 -28.99 -21.67
N GLY A 203 0.97 -27.82 -22.24
CA GLY A 203 -0.32 -27.48 -22.82
C GLY A 203 -0.28 -26.05 -23.35
N GLY A 204 -0.04 -25.89 -24.66
CA GLY A 204 0.46 -24.66 -25.25
C GLY A 204 -0.47 -23.45 -25.19
N ALA A 205 0.16 -22.28 -24.96
CA ALA A 205 -0.14 -21.01 -25.64
C ALA A 205 1.00 -20.01 -25.35
N ASN A 206 1.65 -19.58 -26.43
CA ASN A 206 2.58 -18.45 -26.64
C ASN A 206 3.35 -17.82 -25.46
N LEU A 207 4.68 -17.84 -25.62
CA LEU A 207 5.66 -16.97 -24.97
C LEU A 207 5.15 -15.53 -24.86
N VAL A 208 5.10 -15.00 -23.63
CA VAL A 208 4.96 -13.56 -23.41
C VAL A 208 6.34 -12.93 -23.65
N ASP A 209 6.44 -12.26 -24.78
CA ASP A 209 7.53 -11.36 -25.13
C ASP A 209 7.71 -10.28 -24.05
N ARG A 210 8.93 -10.15 -23.53
CA ARG A 210 9.33 -9.17 -22.51
C ARG A 210 9.49 -7.74 -23.05
N SER A 211 9.01 -7.46 -24.26
CA SER A 211 9.18 -6.17 -24.94
C SER A 211 8.06 -5.12 -24.69
N HIS A 212 6.99 -5.44 -23.94
CA HIS A 212 5.83 -4.55 -23.81
C HIS A 212 5.65 -3.93 -22.41
N ILE A 213 6.63 -3.12 -21.97
CA ILE A 213 6.46 -2.19 -20.83
C ILE A 213 5.81 -0.86 -21.29
N SER A 214 5.65 -0.63 -22.59
CA SER A 214 5.40 0.70 -23.17
C SER A 214 3.94 1.06 -23.48
N ARG A 215 2.91 0.46 -22.84
CA ARG A 215 1.51 0.77 -23.17
C ARG A 215 0.56 0.84 -21.99
N TRP A 216 0.83 1.75 -21.06
CA TRP A 216 -0.05 2.05 -19.94
C TRP A 216 -0.37 3.55 -19.89
N THR A 217 -1.16 4.02 -20.85
CA THR A 217 -1.78 5.35 -20.76
C THR A 217 -3.22 5.26 -21.24
N LYS A 218 -4.15 5.25 -20.27
CA LYS A 218 -5.46 5.93 -20.30
C LYS A 218 -6.20 5.63 -18.99
N PHE A 219 -6.13 6.59 -18.08
CA PHE A 219 -7.12 6.73 -17.01
C PHE A 219 -8.41 7.26 -17.65
N PRO A 220 -9.61 6.89 -17.15
CA PRO A 220 -10.79 7.72 -17.37
C PRO A 220 -10.60 9.04 -16.61
N ASP A 221 -10.91 10.16 -17.26
CA ASP A 221 -10.96 11.48 -16.62
C ASP A 221 -11.97 11.43 -15.47
N GLU A 222 -11.50 11.67 -14.25
CA GLU A 222 -12.39 12.01 -13.14
C GLU A 222 -12.86 13.45 -13.37
N GLY A 223 -14.12 13.56 -13.82
CA GLY A 223 -14.85 14.81 -13.90
C GLY A 223 -14.90 15.48 -12.53
N SER A 224 -14.53 16.75 -12.56
CA SER A 224 -14.71 17.80 -11.56
C SER A 224 -16.04 17.72 -10.79
N GLU A 225 -15.95 17.88 -9.46
CA GLU A 225 -16.98 18.56 -8.66
C GLU A 225 -17.33 19.94 -9.23
#